data_AF-A0A1B6KIC5-F1
#
_entry.id   AF-A0A1B6KIC5-F1
#
_cell.length_a   1.000
_cell.length_b   1.000
_cell.length_c   1.000
_cell.angle_alpha   90.00
_cell.angle_beta   90.00
_cell.angle_gamma   90.00
#
_symmetry.space_group_name_H-M   'P 1'
#
loop_
_entity.id
_entity.type
_entity.pdbx_description
1 polymer ?
#
loop_
_entity_poly.entity_id
_entity_poly.type
_entity_poly.pdbx_seq_one_letter_code
_entity_poly.pdbx_strand_id
1 'polypeptide(L)'
;QMKCIGTTEYLKHKFGQGFTVKIKLYALHQQEGAVEAVKQDMKSQFRYCSIKDEHSGLLHYHVPDPTIRLAVLFTKLEQLKGRHRIIEDYNISDTTLEEVFMHFAREEKTRQLL
;
A
#
# COMPACT_ATOMS: atom_id res chain seq x y z
N GLN A 1 -24.52 4.85 3.67
CA GLN A 1 -24.76 3.57 4.38
C GLN A 1 -23.72 3.44 5.50
N MET A 2 -24.03 2.90 6.67
CA MET A 2 -23.03 2.77 7.74
C MET A 2 -22.08 1.59 7.47
N LYS A 3 -20.77 1.85 7.34
CA LYS A 3 -19.75 0.85 6.94
C LYS A 3 -19.09 0.13 8.11
N CYS A 4 -19.02 0.76 9.29
CA CYS A 4 -18.37 0.19 10.47
C CYS A 4 -18.91 0.84 11.76
N ILE A 5 -19.06 0.04 12.83
CA ILE A 5 -19.32 0.46 14.22
C ILE A 5 -18.33 -0.27 15.12
N GLY A 6 -17.76 0.43 16.10
CA GLY A 6 -16.99 -0.15 17.19
C GLY A 6 -16.09 0.88 17.87
N THR A 7 -15.39 0.48 18.91
CA THR A 7 -14.32 1.29 19.50
C THR A 7 -13.14 1.42 18.54
N THR A 8 -12.29 2.42 18.75
CA THR A 8 -11.04 2.62 17.99
C THR A 8 -10.19 1.35 17.99
N GLU A 9 -10.00 0.70 19.14
CA GLU A 9 -9.22 -0.52 19.26
C GLU A 9 -9.81 -1.67 18.45
N TYR A 10 -11.13 -1.86 18.51
CA TYR A 10 -11.82 -2.89 17.73
C TYR A 10 -11.68 -2.66 16.23
N LEU A 11 -11.88 -1.42 15.77
CA LEU A 11 -11.77 -1.08 14.37
C LEU A 11 -10.33 -1.22 13.88
N LYS A 12 -9.33 -0.83 14.69
CA LYS A 12 -7.91 -0.99 14.35
C LYS A 12 -7.55 -2.47 14.23
N HIS A 13 -7.99 -3.29 15.18
CA HIS A 13 -7.78 -4.73 15.12
C HIS A 13 -8.49 -5.38 13.94
N LYS A 14 -9.70 -4.94 13.58
CA LYS A 14 -10.49 -5.56 12.51
C LYS A 14 -10.06 -5.14 11.11
N PHE A 15 -9.68 -3.89 10.93
CA PHE A 15 -9.47 -3.30 9.61
C PHE A 15 -8.08 -2.70 9.39
N GLY A 16 -7.36 -2.33 10.46
CA GLY A 16 -6.01 -1.75 10.39
C GLY A 16 -4.90 -2.78 10.53
N GLN A 17 -5.14 -4.04 10.16
CA GLN A 17 -4.13 -5.09 10.25
C GLN A 17 -3.07 -4.97 9.17
N GLY A 18 -1.84 -5.36 9.47
CA GLY A 18 -0.74 -5.36 8.52
C GLY A 18 -0.06 -4.00 8.40
N PHE A 19 0.56 -3.77 7.24
CA PHE A 19 1.44 -2.63 7.02
C PHE A 19 1.00 -1.76 5.86
N THR A 20 1.29 -0.48 6.00
CA THR A 20 1.30 0.49 4.92
C THR A 20 2.71 0.59 4.36
N VAL A 21 2.83 0.49 3.04
CA VAL A 21 4.10 0.60 2.32
C VAL A 21 4.00 1.74 1.32
N LYS A 22 4.90 2.71 1.39
CA LYS A 22 4.98 3.83 0.44
C LYS A 22 6.27 3.72 -0.33
N ILE A 23 6.20 3.68 -1.66
CA ILE A 23 7.36 3.60 -2.55
C ILE A 23 7.45 4.91 -3.33
N LYS A 24 8.56 5.62 -3.18
CA LYS A 24 8.86 6.85 -3.90
C LYS A 24 9.69 6.53 -5.14
N LEU A 25 9.28 7.06 -6.28
CA LEU A 25 9.92 6.88 -7.58
C LEU A 25 10.62 8.15 -8.03
N TYR A 26 11.78 8.02 -8.67
CA TYR A 26 12.47 9.15 -9.28
C TYR A 26 11.62 9.77 -10.40
N ALA A 27 11.31 11.06 -10.30
CA ALA A 27 10.49 11.81 -11.26
C ALA A 27 10.95 11.65 -12.73
N LEU A 28 12.27 11.65 -12.95
CA LEU A 28 12.87 11.58 -14.29
C LEU A 28 12.84 10.17 -14.91
N HIS A 29 12.52 9.13 -14.13
CA HIS A 29 12.59 7.73 -14.55
C HIS A 29 11.23 7.04 -14.62
N GLN A 30 10.11 7.80 -14.52
CA GLN A 30 8.73 7.29 -14.56
C GLN A 30 8.27 6.90 -15.97
N GLN A 31 9.01 5.99 -16.61
CA GLN A 31 8.54 5.32 -17.80
C GLN A 31 7.41 4.35 -17.40
N GLU A 32 6.27 4.41 -18.09
CA GLU A 32 5.06 3.67 -17.73
C GLU A 32 5.33 2.16 -17.53
N GLY A 33 6.10 1.55 -18.42
CA GLY A 33 6.49 0.14 -18.31
C GLY A 33 7.35 -0.19 -17.09
N ALA A 34 8.19 0.73 -16.62
CA ALA A 34 9.01 0.53 -15.42
C ALA A 34 8.16 0.60 -14.14
N VAL A 35 7.19 1.52 -14.10
CA VAL A 35 6.23 1.63 -12.99
C VAL A 35 5.38 0.37 -12.91
N GLU A 36 4.89 -0.14 -14.04
CA GLU A 36 4.09 -1.36 -14.07
C GLU A 36 4.88 -2.60 -13.64
N ALA A 37 6.17 -2.67 -14.01
CA ALA A 37 7.06 -3.74 -13.54
C ALA A 37 7.19 -3.74 -12.01
N VAL A 38 7.32 -2.57 -11.37
CA VAL A 38 7.33 -2.46 -9.89
C VAL A 38 6.01 -2.95 -9.30
N LYS A 39 4.87 -2.54 -9.87
CA LYS A 39 3.53 -2.95 -9.40
C LYS A 39 3.32 -4.46 -9.50
N GLN A 40 3.71 -5.06 -10.62
CA GLN A 40 3.60 -6.50 -10.85
C GLN A 40 4.46 -7.29 -9.85
N ASP A 41 5.68 -6.82 -9.60
CA ASP A 41 6.62 -7.45 -8.67
C ASP A 41 6.11 -7.36 -7.22
N MET A 42 5.62 -6.18 -6.80
CA MET A 42 4.93 -6.00 -5.51
C MET A 42 3.77 -6.98 -5.33
N LYS A 43 2.91 -7.11 -6.35
CA LYS A 43 1.78 -8.04 -6.34
C LYS A 43 2.22 -9.52 -6.26
N SER A 44 3.37 -9.85 -6.84
CA SER A 44 3.93 -11.21 -6.80
C SER A 44 4.54 -11.56 -5.43
N GLN A 45 5.13 -10.58 -4.74
CA GLN A 45 5.83 -10.79 -3.48
C GLN A 45 4.93 -10.83 -2.24
N PHE A 46 3.80 -10.12 -2.29
CA PHE A 46 2.93 -9.89 -1.15
C PHE A 46 1.50 -10.31 -1.48
N ARG A 47 1.05 -11.37 -0.79
CA ARG A 47 -0.32 -11.88 -0.93
C ARG A 47 -1.30 -10.80 -0.48
N TYR A 48 -2.35 -10.59 -1.28
CA TYR A 48 -3.41 -9.61 -1.00
C TYR A 48 -2.94 -8.14 -0.93
N CYS A 49 -1.71 -7.82 -1.35
CA CYS A 49 -1.25 -6.45 -1.45
C CYS A 49 -2.09 -5.68 -2.46
N SER A 50 -2.55 -4.48 -2.07
CA SER A 50 -3.38 -3.62 -2.92
C SER A 50 -2.82 -2.21 -2.95
N ILE A 51 -2.81 -1.60 -4.14
CA ILE A 51 -2.50 -0.18 -4.28
C ILE A 51 -3.72 0.63 -3.82
N LYS A 52 -3.50 1.55 -2.88
CA LYS A 52 -4.52 2.43 -2.30
C LYS A 52 -4.49 3.82 -2.90
N ASP A 53 -3.32 4.25 -3.35
CA ASP A 53 -3.10 5.53 -3.99
C ASP A 53 -1.91 5.48 -4.94
N GLU A 54 -1.98 6.27 -5.98
CA GLU A 54 -0.91 6.48 -6.95
C GLU A 54 -0.96 7.93 -7.42
N HIS A 55 0.02 8.71 -7.00
CA HIS A 55 0.12 10.11 -7.45
C HIS A 55 1.57 10.57 -7.42
N SER A 56 1.95 11.38 -8.42
CA SER A 56 3.23 12.12 -8.42
C SER A 56 4.47 11.27 -8.13
N GLY A 57 4.51 10.02 -8.60
CA GLY A 57 5.64 9.11 -8.33
C GLY A 57 5.63 8.44 -6.95
N LEU A 58 4.51 8.48 -6.22
CA LEU A 58 4.33 7.78 -4.96
C LEU A 58 3.33 6.64 -5.16
N LEU A 59 3.79 5.41 -4.94
CA LEU A 59 2.94 4.23 -4.91
C LEU A 59 2.62 3.90 -3.45
N HIS A 60 1.34 3.94 -3.09
CA HIS A 60 0.88 3.69 -1.74
C HIS A 60 0.18 2.34 -1.68
N TYR A 61 0.75 1.39 -0.95
CA TYR A 61 0.26 0.03 -0.79
C TYR A 61 -0.22 -0.25 0.63
N HIS A 62 -1.21 -1.13 0.70
CA HIS A 62 -1.58 -1.83 1.92
C HIS A 62 -1.23 -3.31 1.76
N VAL A 63 -0.48 -3.83 2.73
CA VAL A 63 -0.08 -5.23 2.86
C VAL A 63 -0.84 -5.82 4.05
N PRO A 64 -1.99 -6.47 3.83
CA PRO A 64 -2.94 -6.85 4.89
C PRO A 64 -2.54 -8.14 5.65
N ASP A 65 -1.27 -8.53 5.61
CA ASP A 65 -0.80 -9.75 6.26
C ASP A 65 -0.28 -9.42 7.67
N PRO A 66 -1.06 -9.67 8.75
CA PRO A 66 -0.60 -9.41 10.11
C PRO A 66 0.50 -10.37 10.57
N THR A 67 0.72 -11.47 9.84
CA THR A 67 1.71 -12.49 10.20
C THR A 67 3.10 -12.20 9.63
N ILE A 68 3.19 -11.29 8.66
CA ILE A 68 4.48 -10.90 8.09
C ILE A 68 5.31 -10.16 9.15
N ARG A 69 6.52 -10.64 9.41
CA ARG A 69 7.45 -9.93 10.27
C ARG A 69 7.98 -8.69 9.54
N LEU A 70 8.07 -7.57 10.25
CA LEU A 70 8.61 -6.32 9.70
C LEU A 70 9.99 -6.51 9.02
N ALA A 71 10.87 -7.30 9.62
CA ALA A 71 12.19 -7.60 9.05
C ALA A 71 12.10 -8.33 7.67
N VAL A 72 11.12 -9.21 7.50
CA VAL A 72 10.87 -9.91 6.22
C VAL A 72 10.32 -8.93 5.18
N LEU A 73 9.39 -8.06 5.59
CA LEU A 73 8.85 -7.02 4.72
C LEU A 73 9.96 -6.06 4.24
N PHE A 74 10.79 -5.58 5.17
CA PHE A 74 11.94 -4.72 4.86
C PHE A 74 12.91 -5.40 3.89
N THR A 75 13.29 -6.66 4.16
CA THR A 75 14.19 -7.42 3.28
C THR A 75 13.65 -7.55 1.86
N LYS A 76 12.34 -7.83 1.71
CA LYS A 76 11.69 -7.94 0.40
C LYS A 76 11.68 -6.59 -0.34
N LEU A 77 11.44 -5.49 0.36
CA LEU A 77 11.44 -4.14 -0.22
C LEU A 77 12.84 -3.67 -0.61
N GLU A 78 13.88 -4.00 0.16
CA GLU A 78 15.28 -3.78 -0.25
C GLU A 78 15.61 -4.53 -1.54
N GLN A 79 15.20 -5.81 -1.66
CA GLN A 79 15.39 -6.58 -2.89
C GLN A 79 14.60 -6.03 -4.08
N LEU A 80 13.41 -5.48 -3.83
CA LEU A 80 12.62 -4.78 -4.84
C LEU A 80 13.36 -3.52 -5.33
N LYS A 81 13.82 -2.66 -4.40
CA LYS A 81 14.60 -1.45 -4.70
C LYS A 81 15.87 -1.77 -5.49
N GLY A 82 16.58 -2.85 -5.12
CA GLY A 82 17.77 -3.29 -5.84
C GLY A 82 17.52 -3.76 -7.28
N ARG A 83 16.34 -4.32 -7.56
CA ARG A 83 15.95 -4.76 -8.92
C ARG A 83 15.39 -3.63 -9.78
N HIS A 84 14.75 -2.64 -9.17
CA HIS A 84 14.07 -1.54 -9.86
C HIS A 84 14.73 -0.20 -9.56
N ARG A 85 15.66 0.22 -10.42
CA ARG A 85 16.42 1.48 -10.28
C ARG A 85 15.57 2.76 -10.25
N ILE A 86 14.31 2.67 -10.68
CA ILE A 86 13.34 3.76 -10.62
C ILE A 86 12.91 4.08 -9.16
N ILE A 87 13.08 3.14 -8.23
CA ILE A 87 12.74 3.32 -6.82
C ILE A 87 13.81 4.19 -6.15
N GLU A 88 13.40 5.39 -5.71
CA GLU A 88 14.21 6.33 -4.95
C GLU A 88 14.30 5.87 -3.48
N ASP A 89 13.14 5.65 -2.86
CA ASP A 89 13.07 5.21 -1.47
C ASP A 89 11.75 4.52 -1.13
N TYR A 90 11.67 3.96 0.07
CA TYR A 90 10.42 3.44 0.60
C TYR A 90 10.26 3.68 2.10
N ASN A 91 9.01 3.64 2.56
CA ASN A 91 8.64 3.71 3.97
C ASN A 91 7.68 2.57 4.33
N ILE A 92 7.81 2.05 5.54
CA ILE A 92 6.92 1.06 6.13
C ILE A 92 6.35 1.66 7.43
N SER A 93 5.05 1.57 7.61
CA SER A 93 4.38 1.92 8.86
C SER A 93 3.25 0.93 9.17
N ASP A 94 2.80 0.89 10.41
CA ASP A 94 1.53 0.23 10.72
C ASP A 94 0.39 0.91 9.96
N THR A 95 -0.57 0.12 9.48
CA THR A 95 -1.77 0.70 8.86
C THR A 95 -2.62 1.40 9.92
N THR A 96 -2.97 2.66 9.66
CA THR A 96 -3.77 3.45 10.59
C THR A 96 -5.27 3.30 10.31
N LEU A 97 -6.09 3.69 11.29
CA LEU A 97 -7.54 3.72 11.09
C LEU A 97 -7.95 4.76 10.07
N GLU A 98 -7.28 5.90 10.05
CA GLU A 98 -7.50 6.96 9.07
C GLU A 98 -7.29 6.43 7.65
N GLU A 99 -6.25 5.61 7.43
CA GLU A 99 -5.98 4.99 6.13
C GLU A 99 -7.09 4.01 5.71
N VAL A 100 -7.64 3.25 6.66
CA VAL A 100 -8.81 2.38 6.46
C VAL A 100 -10.06 3.20 6.13
N PHE A 101 -10.32 4.28 6.87
CA PHE A 101 -11.48 5.14 6.63
C PHE A 101 -11.40 5.83 5.27
N MET A 102 -10.21 6.30 4.88
CA MET A 102 -9.98 6.90 3.57
C MET A 102 -10.24 5.92 2.43
N HIS A 103 -9.89 4.64 2.59
CA HIS A 103 -10.25 3.61 1.63
C HIS A 103 -11.77 3.48 1.45
N PHE A 104 -12.52 3.36 2.54
CA PHE A 104 -13.98 3.25 2.47
C PHE A 104 -14.64 4.49 1.84
N ALA A 105 -14.14 5.68 2.17
CA ALA A 105 -14.64 6.94 1.61
C ALA A 105 -14.38 7.05 0.10
N ARG A 106 -13.24 6.55 -0.39
CA ARG A 106 -12.92 6.50 -1.82
C ARG A 106 -13.81 5.51 -2.57
N GLU A 107 -14.03 4.32 -2.02
CA GLU A 107 -14.95 3.32 -2.62
C GLU A 107 -16.38 3.85 -2.78
N GLU A 108 -16.86 4.67 -1.83
CA GLU A 108 -18.21 5.26 -1.89
C GLU A 108 -18.31 6.30 -3.02
N LYS A 109 -17.25 7.08 -3.29
CA LYS A 109 -17.20 8.00 -4.44
C LYS A 109 -17.16 7.26 -5.77
N THR A 110 -16.38 6.19 -5.89
CA THR A 110 -16.30 5.39 -7.13
C THR A 110 -17.64 4.73 -7.47
N ARG A 111 -18.42 4.30 -6.47
CA ARG A 111 -19.75 3.67 -6.69
C ARG A 111 -20.87 4.64 -7.06
N GLN A 112 -20.72 5.94 -6.83
CA GLN A 112 -21.72 6.96 -7.23
C GLN A 112 -21.50 7.50 -8.64
N LEU A 113 -20.36 7.19 -9.26
CA LEU A 113 -19.99 7.62 -10.62
C LEU A 113 -20.23 6.53 -11.68
N LEU A 114 -20.75 5.36 -11.27
CA LEU A 114 -21.21 4.26 -12.12
C LEU A 114 -22.73 4.14 -11.98
#